data_AF-A0A428Z274-F1
#
_entry.id   AF-A0A428Z274-F1
#
_cell.length_a   1.000
_cell.length_b   1.000
_cell.length_c   1.000
_cell.angle_alpha   90.00
_cell.angle_beta   90.00
_cell.angle_gamma   90.00
#
_symmetry.space_group_name_H-M   'P 1'
#
loop_
_entity.id
_entity.type
_entity.pdbx_description
1 polymer ?
#
loop_
_entity_poly.entity_id
_entity_poly.type
_entity_poly.pdbx_seq_one_letter_code
_entity_poly.pdbx_strand_id
1 'polypeptide(L)'
;MALADVQVLDSPYPAAEALRQLCNRDDLRSLTLVPAEQYESVANLLPTGQRLATRAAPAVRHKIDVSATELVQRVTVLRRHHLDGKPSRHQPLTLLWAIGQLAVDAPRLHPWHVFKPQVGELLAEFGGEGSSATPEFPFWHLRRTGVWEVDGLEPGTISKPRAGLFDSADPRAGFTEEAYRRLRDVTVRTRVINALRVRHLADIENNHLLLERVGLTDYAKASGAGKFRAESAGQLPARQQTTRQEVDRCATLAKQVKALHDNTCQLCGKQLMLADGFHSEAAHIRGLGQPHCGPDVLSNLLCLCPNCHAQFDNFAVYVDEDDVVRHVLGRKYLAEFRRHPEHEIDDDHLRRHREMCETTEAVPDSDR
;
A
#
# COMPACT_ATOMS: atom_id res chain seq x y z
N MET A 1 -28.60 22.38 -28.79
CA MET A 1 -29.40 22.23 -27.56
C MET A 1 -28.57 22.77 -26.41
N ALA A 2 -29.12 23.73 -25.64
CA ALA A 2 -28.44 24.35 -24.51
C ALA A 2 -28.35 23.35 -23.35
N LEU A 3 -27.14 23.03 -22.90
CA LEU A 3 -26.92 22.31 -21.65
C LEU A 3 -27.04 23.31 -20.51
N ALA A 4 -27.96 23.04 -19.60
CA ALA A 4 -28.34 23.88 -18.46
C ALA A 4 -27.24 23.94 -17.37
N ASP A 5 -27.46 24.84 -16.41
CA ASP A 5 -26.60 25.25 -15.30
C ASP A 5 -25.75 24.15 -14.66
N VAL A 6 -24.45 24.44 -14.46
CA VAL A 6 -23.52 23.57 -13.74
C VAL A 6 -23.70 23.78 -12.24
N GLN A 7 -24.26 22.79 -11.55
CA GLN A 7 -24.37 22.78 -10.10
C GLN A 7 -23.17 22.08 -9.47
N VAL A 8 -22.48 22.78 -8.56
CA VAL A 8 -21.43 22.19 -7.72
C VAL A 8 -22.09 21.62 -6.47
N LEU A 9 -21.77 20.36 -6.14
CA LEU A 9 -22.32 19.67 -4.96
C LEU A 9 -21.25 19.60 -3.87
N ASP A 10 -21.52 20.21 -2.72
CA ASP A 10 -20.58 20.32 -1.59
C ASP A 10 -20.48 19.02 -0.74
N SER A 11 -21.07 17.93 -1.20
CA SER A 11 -21.07 16.63 -0.51
C SER A 11 -21.10 15.48 -1.52
N PRO A 12 -20.55 14.29 -1.20
CA PRO A 12 -20.57 13.13 -2.07
C PRO A 12 -22.01 12.78 -2.46
N TYR A 13 -22.33 12.91 -3.75
CA TYR A 13 -23.67 12.64 -4.27
C TYR A 13 -23.72 11.21 -4.83
N PRO A 14 -24.68 10.36 -4.41
CA PRO A 14 -24.78 8.99 -4.91
C PRO A 14 -24.95 8.95 -6.43
N ALA A 15 -24.02 8.28 -7.12
CA ALA A 15 -24.02 8.21 -8.58
C ALA A 15 -25.35 7.67 -9.16
N ALA A 16 -25.98 6.72 -8.46
CA ALA A 16 -27.27 6.15 -8.85
C ALA A 16 -28.43 7.17 -8.89
N GLU A 17 -28.34 8.26 -8.15
CA GLU A 17 -29.37 9.31 -8.14
C GLU A 17 -29.16 10.32 -9.26
N ALA A 18 -27.90 10.69 -9.52
CA ALA A 18 -27.54 11.52 -10.67
C ALA A 18 -27.87 10.82 -12.00
N LEU A 19 -27.58 9.52 -12.10
CA LEU A 19 -27.88 8.71 -13.27
C LEU A 19 -29.39 8.63 -13.55
N ARG A 20 -30.23 8.48 -12.50
CA ARG A 20 -31.68 8.45 -12.65
C ARG A 20 -32.26 9.75 -13.21
N GLN A 21 -31.67 10.90 -12.87
CA GLN A 21 -32.06 12.20 -13.43
C GLN A 21 -31.64 12.38 -14.89
N LEU A 22 -30.54 11.73 -15.31
CA LEU A 22 -30.03 11.77 -16.68
C LEU A 22 -30.80 10.84 -17.64
N CYS A 23 -31.47 9.80 -17.14
CA CYS A 23 -32.17 8.77 -17.92
C CYS A 23 -33.42 9.24 -18.71
N ASN A 24 -33.65 10.54 -18.88
CA ASN A 24 -34.86 11.03 -19.57
C ASN A 24 -34.60 12.03 -20.71
N ARG A 25 -33.37 12.15 -21.21
CA ARG A 25 -33.07 12.93 -22.42
C ARG A 25 -32.04 12.22 -23.30
N ASP A 26 -32.41 12.07 -24.57
CA ASP A 26 -31.71 11.55 -25.76
C ASP A 26 -30.28 10.97 -25.63
N ASP A 27 -30.10 9.80 -26.26
CA ASP A 27 -28.85 9.02 -26.51
C ASP A 27 -27.57 9.54 -25.85
N LEU A 28 -27.39 9.14 -24.59
CA LEU A 28 -26.16 9.28 -23.83
C LEU A 28 -25.03 8.45 -24.48
N ARG A 29 -24.11 9.09 -25.22
CA ARG A 29 -22.99 8.39 -25.89
C ARG A 29 -21.83 8.01 -24.96
N SER A 30 -21.60 8.79 -23.91
CA SER A 30 -20.56 8.50 -22.91
C SER A 30 -20.79 9.30 -21.63
N LEU A 31 -20.48 8.70 -20.48
CA LEU A 31 -20.44 9.37 -19.18
C LEU A 31 -19.08 9.13 -18.54
N THR A 32 -18.39 10.21 -18.16
CA THR A 32 -17.11 10.14 -17.46
C THR A 32 -17.24 10.88 -16.14
N LEU A 33 -17.08 10.15 -15.04
CA LEU A 33 -17.01 10.72 -13.70
C LEU A 33 -15.54 11.00 -13.38
N VAL A 34 -15.22 12.24 -12.99
CA VAL A 34 -13.88 12.61 -12.53
C VAL A 34 -13.95 13.13 -11.10
N PRO A 35 -12.94 12.82 -10.26
CA PRO A 35 -12.78 13.46 -8.95
C PRO A 35 -12.72 14.99 -9.09
N ALA A 36 -13.21 15.74 -8.09
CA ALA A 36 -13.24 17.22 -8.14
C ALA A 36 -11.86 17.84 -8.37
N GLU A 37 -10.80 17.20 -7.86
CA GLU A 37 -9.39 17.57 -8.06
C GLU A 37 -8.89 17.41 -9.50
N GLN A 38 -9.61 16.67 -10.35
CA GLN A 38 -9.32 16.51 -11.77
C GLN A 38 -10.19 17.41 -12.66
N TYR A 39 -10.98 18.32 -12.09
CA TYR A 39 -11.83 19.22 -12.86
C TYR A 39 -11.04 20.08 -13.85
N GLU A 40 -9.83 20.53 -13.49
CA GLU A 40 -8.98 21.34 -14.37
C GLU A 40 -8.52 20.57 -15.62
N SER A 41 -8.34 19.24 -15.53
CA SER A 41 -7.89 18.42 -16.68
C SER A 41 -8.98 18.24 -17.72
N VAL A 42 -10.25 18.26 -17.30
CA VAL A 42 -11.42 18.14 -18.20
C VAL A 42 -12.03 19.49 -18.59
N ALA A 43 -11.66 20.58 -17.93
CA ALA A 43 -12.16 21.93 -18.26
C ALA A 43 -11.86 22.34 -19.72
N ASN A 44 -10.81 21.77 -20.31
CA ASN A 44 -10.47 22.00 -21.73
C ASN A 44 -11.34 21.23 -22.72
N LEU A 45 -12.08 20.22 -22.25
CA LEU A 45 -13.05 19.47 -23.04
C LEU A 45 -14.43 20.16 -23.08
N LEU A 46 -14.63 21.18 -22.25
CA LEU A 46 -15.86 21.97 -22.22
C LEU A 46 -15.88 23.03 -23.34
N PRO A 47 -17.01 23.26 -24.01
CA PRO A 47 -17.15 24.29 -25.04
C PRO A 47 -16.72 25.68 -24.54
N THR A 48 -16.06 26.44 -25.40
CA THR A 48 -15.50 27.77 -25.12
C THR A 48 -16.61 28.77 -24.84
N GLY A 49 -17.00 28.89 -23.57
CA GLY A 49 -18.13 29.70 -23.11
C GLY A 49 -18.65 29.30 -21.72
N GLN A 50 -18.28 28.12 -21.22
CA GLN A 50 -18.66 27.61 -19.89
C GLN A 50 -17.49 27.53 -18.89
N ARG A 51 -16.35 28.16 -19.17
CA ARG A 51 -15.27 28.28 -18.19
C ARG A 51 -15.69 29.28 -17.11
N LEU A 52 -16.11 28.78 -15.94
CA LEU A 52 -16.31 29.62 -14.76
C LEU A 52 -14.98 30.30 -14.41
N ALA A 53 -15.00 31.64 -14.33
CA ALA A 53 -13.90 32.38 -13.75
C ALA A 53 -13.71 31.89 -12.31
N THR A 54 -12.57 31.27 -12.03
CA THR A 54 -12.18 30.83 -10.70
C THR A 54 -12.08 32.05 -9.79
N ARG A 55 -13.14 32.30 -9.02
CA ARG A 55 -13.05 33.18 -7.86
C ARG A 55 -12.08 32.50 -6.91
N ALA A 56 -10.92 33.13 -6.69
CA ALA A 56 -9.92 32.65 -5.75
C ALA A 56 -10.63 32.28 -4.43
N ALA A 57 -10.60 30.99 -4.10
CA ALA A 57 -11.17 30.50 -2.85
C ALA A 57 -10.50 31.24 -1.69
N PRO A 58 -11.26 31.67 -0.66
CA PRO A 58 -10.66 32.30 0.50
C PRO A 58 -9.65 31.31 1.09
N ALA A 59 -8.47 31.81 1.44
CA ALA A 59 -7.36 31.03 1.96
C ALA A 59 -7.85 30.14 3.11
N VAL A 60 -8.07 28.86 2.79
CA VAL A 60 -8.29 27.81 3.79
C VAL A 60 -6.99 27.74 4.54
N ARG A 61 -7.02 28.13 5.81
CA ARG A 61 -5.89 27.95 6.72
C ARG A 61 -5.60 26.45 6.75
N HIS A 62 -4.54 26.04 6.06
CA HIS A 62 -4.04 24.66 6.06
C HIS A 62 -3.81 24.24 7.51
N LYS A 63 -4.76 23.48 8.08
CA LYS A 63 -4.46 22.58 9.19
C LYS A 63 -3.46 21.58 8.61
N ILE A 64 -2.25 21.62 9.16
CA ILE A 64 -1.05 20.83 8.84
C ILE A 64 -1.41 19.55 8.08
N ASP A 65 -1.16 19.58 6.77
CA ASP A 65 -1.29 18.45 5.87
C ASP A 65 -0.14 17.47 6.17
N VAL A 66 -0.47 16.27 6.66
CA VAL A 66 0.54 15.24 6.92
C VAL A 66 0.98 14.68 5.58
N SER A 67 2.17 15.07 5.13
CA SER A 67 2.76 14.52 3.90
C SER A 67 2.87 12.99 3.98
N ALA A 68 2.92 12.28 2.84
CA ALA A 68 3.14 10.83 2.82
C ALA A 68 4.41 10.44 3.61
N THR A 69 5.46 11.24 3.51
CA THR A 69 6.69 11.13 4.29
C THR A 69 6.43 11.25 5.79
N GLU A 70 5.65 12.24 6.21
CA GLU A 70 5.33 12.46 7.62
C GLU A 70 4.44 11.34 8.19
N LEU A 71 3.51 10.80 7.40
CA LEU A 71 2.73 9.63 7.79
C LEU A 71 3.63 8.43 8.03
N VAL A 72 4.53 8.13 7.08
CA VAL A 72 5.51 7.04 7.20
C VAL A 72 6.43 7.26 8.41
N GLN A 73 6.87 8.49 8.67
CA GLN A 73 7.65 8.82 9.87
C GLN A 73 6.86 8.54 11.16
N ARG A 74 5.60 8.98 11.24
CA ARG A 74 4.77 8.78 12.44
C ARG A 74 4.49 7.29 12.73
N VAL A 75 4.33 6.45 11.69
CA VAL A 75 4.17 5.00 11.86
C VAL A 75 5.49 4.22 12.01
N THR A 76 6.64 4.81 11.67
CA THR A 76 7.97 4.20 11.86
C THR A 76 8.64 4.58 13.18
N VAL A 77 8.19 5.67 13.83
CA VAL A 77 8.67 6.13 15.15
C VAL A 77 7.65 5.80 16.24
N LEU A 78 7.03 4.62 16.16
CA LEU A 78 6.20 4.11 17.26
C LEU A 78 7.06 4.00 18.52
N ARG A 79 6.70 4.75 19.57
CA ARG A 79 7.41 4.73 20.86
C ARG A 79 7.34 3.32 21.44
N ARG A 80 8.45 2.59 21.30
CA ARG A 80 8.65 1.21 21.76
C ARG A 80 8.55 1.16 23.28
N HIS A 81 7.46 0.62 23.82
CA HIS A 81 7.52 0.07 25.17
C HIS A 81 8.36 -1.20 25.09
N HIS A 82 9.41 -1.27 25.90
CA HIS A 82 10.27 -2.44 25.98
C HIS A 82 9.69 -3.35 27.07
N LEU A 83 9.39 -4.60 26.72
CA LEU A 83 9.17 -5.67 27.68
C LEU A 83 10.33 -6.64 27.47
N ASP A 84 11.12 -6.91 28.50
CA ASP A 84 12.24 -7.86 28.47
C ASP A 84 13.24 -7.67 27.30
N GLY A 85 13.54 -6.41 26.94
CA GLY A 85 14.53 -6.07 25.91
C GLY A 85 14.05 -6.22 24.45
N LYS A 86 12.83 -6.74 24.20
CA LYS A 86 12.21 -6.79 22.86
C LYS A 86 11.10 -5.73 22.73
N PRO A 87 10.99 -5.03 21.59
CA PRO A 87 9.95 -4.03 21.40
C PRO A 87 8.57 -4.69 21.26
N SER A 88 7.56 -4.18 21.96
CA SER A 88 6.18 -4.68 21.84
C SER A 88 5.64 -4.53 20.41
N ARG A 89 5.06 -5.60 19.88
CA ARG A 89 4.46 -5.66 18.53
C ARG A 89 3.01 -5.18 18.48
N HIS A 90 2.43 -4.75 19.61
CA HIS A 90 0.98 -4.55 19.67
C HIS A 90 0.47 -3.41 18.79
N GLN A 91 1.17 -2.27 18.84
CA GLN A 91 0.86 -1.11 18.00
C GLN A 91 1.03 -1.40 16.49
N PRO A 92 2.18 -1.92 16.01
CA PRO A 92 2.35 -2.21 14.59
C PRO A 92 1.38 -3.29 14.07
N LEU A 93 1.07 -4.33 14.86
CA LEU A 93 0.04 -5.32 14.50
C LEU A 93 -1.35 -4.70 14.38
N THR A 94 -1.71 -3.80 15.29
CA THR A 94 -2.99 -3.07 15.25
C THR A 94 -3.10 -2.17 14.02
N LEU A 95 -2.01 -1.48 13.66
CA LEU A 95 -1.98 -0.64 12.46
C LEU A 95 -2.09 -1.48 11.18
N LEU A 96 -1.41 -2.64 11.11
CA LEU A 96 -1.57 -3.57 9.98
C LEU A 96 -3.01 -4.08 9.85
N TRP A 97 -3.63 -4.48 10.97
CA TRP A 97 -5.05 -4.87 10.97
C TRP A 97 -5.94 -3.74 10.43
N ALA A 98 -5.77 -2.51 10.91
CA ALA A 98 -6.56 -1.37 10.44
C ALA A 98 -6.34 -1.04 8.95
N ILE A 99 -5.13 -1.26 8.43
CA ILE A 99 -4.84 -1.13 6.98
C ILE A 99 -5.56 -2.24 6.21
N GLY A 100 -5.64 -3.46 6.75
CA GLY A 100 -6.44 -4.55 6.21
C GLY A 100 -7.92 -4.19 6.09
N GLN A 101 -8.48 -3.61 7.16
CA GLN A 101 -9.87 -3.12 7.16
C GLN A 101 -10.09 -2.03 6.10
N LEU A 102 -9.12 -1.12 5.94
CA LEU A 102 -9.17 -0.08 4.90
C LEU A 102 -9.14 -0.71 3.49
N ALA A 103 -8.33 -1.74 3.26
CA ALA A 103 -8.18 -2.39 1.95
C ALA A 103 -9.47 -3.06 1.46
N VAL A 104 -10.40 -3.39 2.36
CA VAL A 104 -11.72 -3.94 2.04
C VAL A 104 -12.85 -2.91 2.19
N ASP A 105 -12.52 -1.61 2.19
CA ASP A 105 -13.45 -0.48 2.31
C ASP A 105 -14.34 -0.53 3.58
N ALA A 106 -13.83 -1.12 4.67
CA ALA A 106 -14.54 -1.10 5.96
C ALA A 106 -14.58 0.32 6.55
N PRO A 107 -15.52 0.60 7.49
CA PRO A 107 -15.61 1.91 8.14
C PRO A 107 -14.29 2.32 8.82
N ARG A 108 -13.89 3.58 8.66
CA ARG A 108 -12.63 4.13 9.20
C ARG A 108 -12.47 3.96 10.71
N LEU A 109 -13.56 4.13 11.47
CA LEU A 109 -13.60 3.98 12.93
C LEU A 109 -14.34 2.70 13.30
N HIS A 110 -13.64 1.82 14.03
CA HIS A 110 -14.13 0.50 14.43
C HIS A 110 -14.58 0.53 15.88
N PRO A 111 -15.81 0.06 16.19
CA PRO A 111 -16.28 -0.04 17.56
C PRO A 111 -15.46 -1.08 18.35
N TRP A 112 -15.32 -0.84 19.65
CA TRP A 112 -14.51 -1.65 20.55
C TRP A 112 -14.91 -3.12 20.54
N HIS A 113 -16.21 -3.43 20.50
CA HIS A 113 -16.68 -4.82 20.44
C HIS A 113 -16.25 -5.59 19.17
N VAL A 114 -16.00 -4.89 18.05
CA VAL A 114 -15.43 -5.50 16.83
C VAL A 114 -13.90 -5.57 16.93
N PHE A 115 -13.28 -4.49 17.39
CA PHE A 115 -11.83 -4.37 17.50
C PHE A 115 -11.24 -5.42 18.46
N LYS A 116 -11.81 -5.53 19.66
CA LYS A 116 -11.28 -6.34 20.78
C LYS A 116 -11.04 -7.80 20.41
N PRO A 117 -12.01 -8.56 19.84
CA PRO A 117 -11.77 -9.95 19.48
C PRO A 117 -10.77 -10.09 18.32
N GLN A 118 -10.90 -9.29 17.27
CA GLN A 118 -10.06 -9.43 16.07
C GLN A 118 -8.59 -9.10 16.35
N VAL A 119 -8.34 -7.97 17.02
CA VAL A 119 -6.98 -7.58 17.39
C VAL A 119 -6.48 -8.45 18.54
N GLY A 120 -7.34 -8.86 19.48
CA GLY A 120 -6.96 -9.76 20.57
C GLY A 120 -6.39 -11.09 20.07
N GLU A 121 -7.05 -11.73 19.10
CA GLU A 121 -6.56 -12.94 18.44
C GLU A 121 -5.22 -12.70 17.72
N LEU A 122 -5.11 -11.59 16.98
CA LEU A 122 -3.89 -11.22 16.29
C LEU A 122 -2.71 -11.00 17.25
N LEU A 123 -2.95 -10.37 18.41
CA LEU A 123 -1.93 -10.17 19.43
C LEU A 123 -1.54 -11.47 20.13
N ALA A 124 -2.49 -12.38 20.35
CA ALA A 124 -2.19 -13.70 20.92
C ALA A 124 -1.30 -14.53 19.98
N GLU A 125 -1.54 -14.43 18.67
CA GLU A 125 -0.82 -15.18 17.65
C GLU A 125 0.56 -14.58 17.32
N PHE A 126 0.65 -13.25 17.16
CA PHE A 126 1.86 -12.58 16.65
C PHE A 126 2.57 -11.68 17.66
N GLY A 127 2.04 -11.52 18.89
CA GLY A 127 2.55 -10.59 19.91
C GLY A 127 3.95 -10.93 20.43
N GLY A 128 4.37 -12.20 20.31
CA GLY A 128 5.67 -12.71 20.78
C GLY A 128 5.57 -13.47 22.10
N GLU A 129 6.56 -14.31 22.37
CA GLU A 129 6.61 -15.11 23.60
C GLU A 129 6.54 -14.23 24.86
N GLY A 130 5.72 -14.63 25.83
CA GLY A 130 5.52 -13.90 27.09
C GLY A 130 4.62 -12.66 27.00
N SER A 131 4.17 -12.25 25.81
CA SER A 131 3.27 -11.12 25.65
C SER A 131 1.81 -11.51 25.90
N SER A 132 1.11 -10.74 26.73
CA SER A 132 -0.34 -10.91 26.95
C SER A 132 -1.14 -10.16 25.89
N ALA A 133 -2.17 -10.82 25.33
CA ALA A 133 -3.12 -10.19 24.42
C ALA A 133 -3.93 -9.10 25.15
N THR A 134 -3.55 -7.85 24.94
CA THR A 134 -4.05 -6.69 25.68
C THR A 134 -4.49 -5.59 24.70
N PRO A 135 -5.57 -5.83 23.93
CA PRO A 135 -6.02 -4.95 22.85
C PRO A 135 -6.39 -3.53 23.31
N GLU A 136 -6.73 -3.33 24.57
CA GLU A 136 -7.08 -2.02 25.13
C GLU A 136 -5.89 -1.04 25.12
N PHE A 137 -4.65 -1.54 25.15
CA PHE A 137 -3.46 -0.71 25.11
C PHE A 137 -3.20 -0.10 23.73
N PRO A 138 -3.08 -0.87 22.63
CA PRO A 138 -2.92 -0.26 21.31
C PRO A 138 -4.16 0.54 20.91
N PHE A 139 -5.38 0.10 21.25
CA PHE A 139 -6.61 0.85 20.99
C PHE A 139 -6.55 2.30 21.50
N TRP A 140 -6.02 2.48 22.72
CA TRP A 140 -5.93 3.79 23.36
C TRP A 140 -4.63 4.53 23.07
N HIS A 141 -3.48 3.86 23.14
CA HIS A 141 -2.17 4.53 23.11
C HIS A 141 -1.72 4.93 21.70
N LEU A 142 -2.27 4.31 20.65
CA LEU A 142 -2.00 4.74 19.28
C LEU A 142 -2.36 6.21 19.06
N ARG A 143 -3.31 6.80 19.80
CA ARG A 143 -3.63 8.24 19.69
C ARG A 143 -2.42 9.18 19.86
N ARG A 144 -1.41 8.74 20.63
CA ARG A 144 -0.18 9.50 20.86
C ARG A 144 0.70 9.63 19.62
N THR A 145 0.46 8.81 18.59
CA THR A 145 1.18 8.85 17.31
C THR A 145 0.68 9.95 16.39
N GLY A 146 -0.50 10.52 16.67
CA GLY A 146 -1.15 11.49 15.79
C GLY A 146 -1.68 10.89 14.48
N VAL A 147 -1.65 9.56 14.29
CA VAL A 147 -2.28 8.89 13.13
C VAL A 147 -3.55 8.14 13.50
N TRP A 148 -3.87 8.04 14.79
CA TRP A 148 -5.00 7.28 15.34
C TRP A 148 -5.87 8.18 16.20
N GLU A 149 -7.18 7.95 16.18
CA GLU A 149 -8.14 8.65 17.00
C GLU A 149 -9.11 7.69 17.69
N VAL A 150 -9.69 8.14 18.79
CA VAL A 150 -10.69 7.41 19.56
C VAL A 150 -11.86 8.35 19.81
N ASP A 151 -13.03 7.91 19.39
CA ASP A 151 -14.32 8.60 19.52
C ASP A 151 -15.20 7.89 20.57
N GLY A 152 -16.10 8.64 21.19
CA GLY A 152 -16.96 8.15 22.27
C GLY A 152 -16.32 8.12 23.66
N LEU A 153 -15.19 8.81 23.86
CA LEU A 153 -14.55 8.99 25.18
C LEU A 153 -14.08 10.43 25.38
N GLU A 154 -14.42 11.02 26.51
CA GLU A 154 -13.99 12.38 26.87
C GLU A 154 -12.48 12.43 27.18
N PRO A 155 -11.68 13.25 26.46
CA PRO A 155 -10.25 13.39 26.72
C PRO A 155 -9.98 13.86 28.16
N GLY A 156 -9.20 13.07 28.91
CA GLY A 156 -8.79 13.40 30.29
C GLY A 156 -9.39 12.52 31.38
N THR A 157 -10.42 11.72 31.07
CA THR A 157 -11.05 10.80 32.04
C THR A 157 -10.30 9.48 32.24
N ILE A 158 -9.35 9.14 31.36
CA ILE A 158 -8.68 7.82 31.35
C ILE A 158 -7.18 7.98 31.62
N SER A 159 -6.77 7.60 32.83
CA SER A 159 -5.37 7.50 33.24
C SER A 159 -4.70 6.21 32.74
N LYS A 160 -5.42 5.08 32.76
CA LYS A 160 -4.98 3.78 32.24
C LYS A 160 -6.11 3.09 31.47
N PRO A 161 -5.87 2.59 30.24
CA PRO A 161 -6.88 1.84 29.51
C PRO A 161 -7.24 0.56 30.25
N ARG A 162 -8.54 0.22 30.27
CA ARG A 162 -9.07 -1.01 30.86
C ARG A 162 -10.15 -1.55 29.96
N ALA A 163 -10.06 -2.84 29.61
CA ALA A 163 -11.05 -3.49 28.74
C ALA A 163 -12.49 -3.29 29.25
N GLY A 164 -12.74 -3.48 30.55
CA GLY A 164 -14.09 -3.32 31.11
C GLY A 164 -14.71 -1.92 30.99
N LEU A 165 -13.89 -0.86 30.94
CA LEU A 165 -14.38 0.50 30.68
C LEU A 165 -14.86 0.60 29.23
N PHE A 166 -14.07 0.09 28.29
CA PHE A 166 -14.40 0.10 26.87
C PHE A 166 -15.55 -0.86 26.55
N ASP A 167 -15.66 -1.97 27.27
CA ASP A 167 -16.79 -2.92 27.14
C ASP A 167 -18.13 -2.23 27.46
N SER A 168 -18.13 -1.24 28.38
CA SER A 168 -19.35 -0.52 28.78
C SER A 168 -19.65 0.68 27.88
N ALA A 169 -18.61 1.40 27.43
CA ALA A 169 -18.76 2.62 26.63
C ALA A 169 -18.81 2.37 25.11
N ASP A 170 -18.36 1.19 24.67
CA ASP A 170 -18.17 0.78 23.26
C ASP A 170 -17.59 1.89 22.35
N PRO A 171 -16.45 2.48 22.74
CA PRO A 171 -15.85 3.57 21.96
C PRO A 171 -15.41 3.08 20.60
N ARG A 172 -15.22 4.00 19.65
CA ARG A 172 -14.77 3.69 18.30
C ARG A 172 -13.35 4.20 18.10
N ALA A 173 -12.50 3.45 17.42
CA ALA A 173 -11.15 3.90 17.13
C ALA A 173 -10.69 3.50 15.74
N GLY A 174 -9.74 4.26 15.20
CA GLY A 174 -9.21 4.03 13.87
C GLY A 174 -8.23 5.11 13.45
N PHE A 175 -7.88 5.11 12.17
CA PHE A 175 -7.05 6.16 11.61
C PHE A 175 -7.74 7.53 11.72
N THR A 176 -6.95 8.56 12.02
CA THR A 176 -7.37 9.95 11.81
C THR A 176 -7.83 10.15 10.38
N GLU A 177 -8.74 11.11 10.15
CA GLU A 177 -9.25 11.43 8.82
C GLU A 177 -8.11 11.68 7.81
N GLU A 178 -7.05 12.37 8.24
CA GLU A 178 -5.88 12.66 7.42
C GLU A 178 -5.10 11.38 7.04
N ALA A 179 -4.73 10.57 8.03
CA ALA A 179 -4.01 9.32 7.79
C ALA A 179 -4.83 8.37 6.91
N TYR A 180 -6.14 8.28 7.15
CA TYR A 180 -7.04 7.46 6.35
C TYR A 180 -7.08 7.91 4.89
N ARG A 181 -7.22 9.22 4.62
CA ARG A 181 -7.23 9.75 3.25
C ARG A 181 -5.95 9.43 2.51
N ARG A 182 -4.80 9.55 3.18
CA ARG A 182 -3.49 9.24 2.61
C ARG A 182 -3.32 7.74 2.35
N LEU A 183 -3.78 6.87 3.24
CA LEU A 183 -3.73 5.42 3.07
C LEU A 183 -4.69 4.88 2.00
N ARG A 184 -5.56 5.71 1.41
CA ARG A 184 -6.33 5.33 0.22
C ARG A 184 -5.42 5.18 -1.01
N ASP A 185 -4.33 5.94 -1.06
CA ASP A 185 -3.31 5.79 -2.08
C ASP A 185 -2.55 4.46 -1.88
N VAL A 186 -2.52 3.63 -2.93
CA VAL A 186 -1.92 2.29 -2.88
C VAL A 186 -0.41 2.34 -2.65
N THR A 187 0.30 3.32 -3.24
CA THR A 187 1.75 3.46 -3.09
C THR A 187 2.07 3.85 -1.65
N VAL A 188 1.35 4.83 -1.09
CA VAL A 188 1.49 5.23 0.32
C VAL A 188 1.14 4.07 1.26
N ARG A 189 0.04 3.36 1.00
CA ARG A 189 -0.39 2.21 1.80
C ARG A 189 0.65 1.09 1.79
N THR A 190 1.16 0.72 0.61
CA THR A 190 2.19 -0.32 0.46
C THR A 190 3.48 0.09 1.17
N ARG A 191 3.90 1.35 1.02
CA ARG A 191 5.06 1.91 1.72
C ARG A 191 4.91 1.79 3.25
N VAL A 192 3.75 2.15 3.79
CA VAL A 192 3.48 2.03 5.24
C VAL A 192 3.49 0.57 5.69
N ILE A 193 2.87 -0.35 4.94
CA ILE A 193 2.91 -1.79 5.23
C ILE A 193 4.36 -2.29 5.28
N ASN A 194 5.17 -1.98 4.25
CA ASN A 194 6.57 -2.39 4.20
C ASN A 194 7.40 -1.78 5.33
N ALA A 195 7.17 -0.51 5.67
CA ALA A 195 7.84 0.15 6.78
C ALA A 195 7.52 -0.52 8.13
N LEU A 196 6.26 -0.90 8.37
CA LEU A 196 5.85 -1.66 9.57
C LEU A 196 6.52 -3.04 9.60
N ARG A 197 6.53 -3.75 8.48
CA ARG A 197 7.14 -5.09 8.35
C ARG A 197 8.63 -5.06 8.65
N VAL A 198 9.36 -4.20 7.95
CA VAL A 198 10.82 -4.12 8.00
C VAL A 198 11.31 -3.59 9.35
N ARG A 199 10.62 -2.61 9.94
CA ARG A 199 11.12 -1.93 11.14
C ARG A 199 10.63 -2.54 12.46
N HIS A 200 9.43 -3.11 12.47
CA HIS A 200 8.77 -3.50 13.71
C HIS A 200 8.42 -4.98 13.80
N LEU A 201 8.43 -5.70 12.68
CA LEU A 201 7.89 -7.06 12.57
C LEU A 201 8.84 -8.00 11.80
N ALA A 202 10.11 -7.62 11.67
CA ALA A 202 11.10 -8.37 10.91
C ALA A 202 11.48 -9.70 11.59
N ASP A 203 11.26 -9.78 12.90
CA ASP A 203 11.52 -10.94 13.75
C ASP A 203 10.33 -11.92 13.81
N ILE A 204 9.27 -11.68 13.02
CA ILE A 204 8.21 -12.67 12.78
C ILE A 204 8.64 -13.54 11.61
N GLU A 205 9.00 -14.80 11.90
CA GLU A 205 9.49 -15.76 10.89
C GLU A 205 8.52 -15.92 9.70
N ASN A 206 7.20 -15.93 9.97
CA ASN A 206 6.17 -16.08 8.95
C ASN A 206 5.40 -14.78 8.68
N ASN A 207 6.12 -13.71 8.36
CA ASN A 207 5.51 -12.41 8.07
C ASN A 207 4.46 -12.46 6.93
N HIS A 208 4.54 -13.44 6.02
CA HIS A 208 3.50 -13.71 5.02
C HIS A 208 2.15 -14.14 5.64
N LEU A 209 2.17 -15.06 6.63
CA LEU A 209 0.95 -15.50 7.33
C LEU A 209 0.30 -14.34 8.07
N LEU A 210 1.10 -13.41 8.60
CA LEU A 210 0.58 -12.19 9.20
C LEU A 210 -0.20 -11.36 8.17
N LEU A 211 0.36 -11.15 6.97
CA LEU A 211 -0.34 -10.41 5.90
C LEU A 211 -1.62 -11.12 5.45
N GLU A 212 -1.60 -12.45 5.34
CA GLU A 212 -2.80 -13.24 5.05
C GLU A 212 -3.88 -13.07 6.12
N ARG A 213 -3.49 -13.14 7.40
CA ARG A 213 -4.39 -13.00 8.54
C ARG A 213 -5.13 -11.66 8.58
N VAL A 214 -4.48 -10.60 8.11
CA VAL A 214 -5.05 -9.24 8.05
C VAL A 214 -5.58 -8.87 6.66
N GLY A 215 -5.63 -9.80 5.70
CA GLY A 215 -6.19 -9.55 4.37
C GLY A 215 -5.31 -8.65 3.48
N LEU A 216 -3.99 -8.67 3.68
CA LEU A 216 -3.00 -7.86 2.97
C LEU A 216 -2.01 -8.69 2.14
N THR A 217 -2.33 -9.94 1.81
CA THR A 217 -1.47 -10.85 1.00
C THR A 217 -1.00 -10.19 -0.30
N ASP A 218 -1.89 -9.45 -0.96
CA ASP A 218 -1.63 -8.82 -2.27
C ASP A 218 -0.58 -7.71 -2.21
N TYR A 219 -0.31 -7.17 -1.01
CA TYR A 219 0.72 -6.16 -0.76
C TYR A 219 2.10 -6.76 -0.49
N ALA A 220 2.21 -8.09 -0.37
CA ALA A 220 3.47 -8.76 -0.08
C ALA A 220 4.49 -8.63 -1.23
N LYS A 221 4.02 -8.37 -2.47
CA LYS A 221 4.86 -8.32 -3.66
C LYS A 221 4.61 -7.08 -4.52
N ALA A 222 5.66 -6.58 -5.15
CA ALA A 222 5.61 -5.52 -6.17
C ALA A 222 4.84 -5.96 -7.41
N SER A 223 4.87 -7.26 -7.72
CA SER A 223 4.08 -7.87 -8.80
C SER A 223 2.57 -7.95 -8.51
N GLY A 224 2.13 -7.69 -7.27
CA GLY A 224 0.73 -7.78 -6.83
C GLY A 224 0.21 -9.22 -6.81
N ALA A 225 -1.05 -9.40 -6.43
CA ALA A 225 -1.73 -10.68 -6.57
C ALA A 225 -2.42 -10.81 -7.93
N GLY A 226 -2.20 -11.95 -8.60
CA GLY A 226 -3.16 -12.44 -9.58
C GLY A 226 -4.50 -12.70 -8.87
N LYS A 227 -5.64 -12.47 -9.53
CA LYS A 227 -6.96 -12.62 -8.90
C LYS A 227 -7.12 -14.00 -8.25
N PHE A 228 -7.08 -14.07 -6.92
CA PHE A 228 -7.49 -15.26 -6.18
C PHE A 228 -8.90 -15.04 -5.64
N ARG A 229 -9.87 -15.81 -6.14
CA ARG A 229 -11.05 -16.18 -5.33
C ARG A 229 -10.65 -17.44 -4.58
N ALA A 230 -10.51 -17.33 -3.27
CA ALA A 230 -10.34 -18.48 -2.41
C ALA A 230 -11.70 -19.17 -2.21
N GLU A 231 -11.80 -20.44 -2.58
CA GLU A 231 -12.75 -21.38 -1.97
C GLU A 231 -11.94 -22.46 -1.24
N SER A 232 -12.42 -22.80 -0.05
CA SER A 232 -11.66 -23.40 1.05
C SER A 232 -11.45 -24.92 0.98
N ALA A 233 -10.29 -25.33 1.51
CA ALA A 233 -10.00 -26.49 2.36
C ALA A 233 -10.05 -27.94 1.83
N GLY A 234 -8.93 -28.67 2.01
CA GLY A 234 -8.95 -30.07 2.46
C GLY A 234 -8.04 -31.09 1.73
N GLN A 235 -6.99 -31.55 2.45
CA GLN A 235 -6.30 -32.86 2.41
C GLN A 235 -5.24 -33.20 1.32
N LEU A 236 -3.98 -33.35 1.80
CA LEU A 236 -2.81 -34.19 1.41
C LEU A 236 -2.43 -34.39 -0.09
N PRO A 237 -1.14 -34.65 -0.43
CA PRO A 237 -0.52 -34.13 -1.64
C PRO A 237 -0.84 -34.97 -2.88
N ALA A 238 -2.03 -34.78 -3.45
CA ALA A 238 -2.20 -34.96 -4.89
C ALA A 238 -1.44 -33.82 -5.58
N ARG A 239 -0.75 -34.11 -6.69
CA ARG A 239 -0.19 -33.09 -7.59
C ARG A 239 -1.36 -32.28 -8.13
N GLN A 240 -1.77 -31.27 -7.36
CA GLN A 240 -2.78 -30.33 -7.77
C GLN A 240 -2.18 -29.55 -8.93
N GLN A 241 -2.70 -29.77 -10.14
CA GLN A 241 -2.60 -28.77 -11.18
C GLN A 241 -3.36 -27.56 -10.66
N THR A 242 -2.65 -26.67 -9.98
CA THR A 242 -3.16 -25.36 -9.65
C THR A 242 -3.33 -24.63 -10.97
N THR A 243 -4.57 -24.50 -11.44
CA THR A 243 -4.91 -23.59 -12.53
C THR A 243 -4.70 -22.17 -11.99
N ARG A 244 -3.46 -21.69 -12.08
CA ARG A 244 -3.16 -20.29 -11.82
C ARG A 244 -3.86 -19.51 -12.92
N GLN A 245 -4.90 -18.76 -12.57
CA GLN A 245 -5.36 -17.66 -13.42
C GLN A 245 -4.28 -16.59 -13.32
N GLU A 246 -3.21 -16.76 -14.10
CA GLU A 246 -2.26 -15.71 -14.34
C GLU A 246 -3.01 -14.56 -15.01
N VAL A 247 -2.78 -13.35 -14.53
CA VAL A 247 -3.06 -12.15 -15.31
C VAL A 247 -2.49 -12.38 -16.71
N ASP A 248 -3.23 -12.05 -17.76
CA ASP A 248 -2.80 -12.26 -19.15
C ASP A 248 -1.50 -11.50 -19.40
N ARG A 249 -0.37 -12.21 -19.25
CA ARG A 249 0.99 -11.70 -19.40
C ARG A 249 1.42 -11.97 -20.82
N CYS A 250 1.81 -10.94 -21.54
CA CYS A 250 2.28 -11.07 -22.90
C CYS A 250 3.62 -11.84 -22.92
N ALA A 251 3.55 -13.14 -23.22
CA ALA A 251 4.72 -14.00 -23.35
C ALA A 251 5.72 -13.48 -24.39
N THR A 252 5.27 -12.69 -25.36
CA THR A 252 6.11 -12.04 -26.37
C THR A 252 6.98 -10.94 -25.76
N LEU A 253 6.42 -10.05 -24.92
CA LEU A 253 7.18 -9.00 -24.25
C LEU A 253 8.22 -9.58 -23.28
N ALA A 254 7.86 -10.64 -22.55
CA ALA A 254 8.78 -11.35 -21.68
C ALA A 254 9.97 -11.96 -22.46
N LYS A 255 9.72 -12.55 -23.63
CA LYS A 255 10.80 -13.04 -24.52
C LYS A 255 11.64 -11.89 -25.06
N GLN A 256 11.00 -10.79 -25.44
CA GLN A 256 11.66 -9.60 -26.00
C GLN A 256 12.62 -8.96 -25.00
N VAL A 257 12.19 -8.68 -23.77
CA VAL A 257 13.07 -8.06 -22.75
C VAL A 257 14.26 -8.97 -22.41
N LYS A 258 14.05 -10.28 -22.34
CA LYS A 258 15.14 -11.23 -22.09
C LYS A 258 16.16 -11.26 -23.23
N ALA A 259 15.68 -11.17 -24.48
CA ALA A 259 16.55 -11.12 -25.65
C ALA A 259 17.34 -9.80 -25.74
N LEU A 260 16.70 -8.65 -25.48
CA LEU A 260 17.35 -7.34 -25.47
C LEU A 260 18.54 -7.27 -24.50
N HIS A 261 18.47 -7.99 -23.39
CA HIS A 261 19.53 -8.02 -22.37
C HIS A 261 20.42 -9.25 -22.45
N ASP A 262 20.28 -10.10 -23.49
CA ASP A 262 20.97 -11.38 -23.62
C ASP A 262 20.91 -12.21 -22.31
N ASN A 263 19.74 -12.29 -21.67
CA ASN A 263 19.55 -12.94 -20.36
C ASN A 263 20.49 -12.43 -19.24
N THR A 264 21.10 -11.26 -19.39
CA THR A 264 21.97 -10.65 -18.38
C THR A 264 21.11 -9.81 -17.43
N CYS A 265 21.20 -10.09 -16.14
CA CYS A 265 20.43 -9.38 -15.13
C CYS A 265 20.72 -7.88 -15.15
N GLN A 266 19.66 -7.06 -15.21
CA GLN A 266 19.79 -5.61 -15.17
C GLN A 266 20.19 -5.06 -13.78
N LEU A 267 19.89 -5.80 -12.70
CA LEU A 267 20.20 -5.35 -11.34
C LEU A 267 21.59 -5.75 -10.84
N CYS A 268 22.18 -6.85 -11.31
CA CYS A 268 23.48 -7.30 -10.81
C CYS A 268 24.50 -7.63 -11.90
N GLY A 269 24.13 -7.50 -13.19
CA GLY A 269 25.00 -7.79 -14.31
C GLY A 269 25.34 -9.27 -14.53
N LYS A 270 24.80 -10.19 -13.70
CA LYS A 270 25.06 -11.63 -13.86
C LYS A 270 24.21 -12.21 -14.97
N GLN A 271 24.85 -12.98 -15.85
CA GLN A 271 24.21 -13.86 -16.82
C GLN A 271 24.29 -15.30 -16.27
N LEU A 272 23.14 -15.96 -16.08
CA LEU A 272 23.12 -17.31 -15.50
C LEU A 272 23.14 -18.36 -16.60
N MET A 273 24.19 -19.17 -16.63
CA MET A 273 24.33 -20.31 -17.53
C MET A 273 23.82 -21.58 -16.85
N LEU A 274 22.82 -22.22 -17.44
CA LEU A 274 22.30 -23.53 -17.10
C LEU A 274 22.70 -24.55 -18.17
N ALA A 275 22.41 -25.83 -17.93
CA ALA A 275 22.72 -26.91 -18.88
C ALA A 275 22.00 -26.76 -20.23
N ASP A 276 20.87 -26.07 -20.25
CA ASP A 276 20.01 -25.83 -21.43
C ASP A 276 20.13 -24.40 -21.98
N GLY A 277 21.11 -23.62 -21.50
CA GLY A 277 21.38 -22.26 -21.98
C GLY A 277 21.25 -21.20 -20.89
N PHE A 278 21.03 -19.95 -21.29
CA PHE A 278 20.97 -18.84 -20.35
C PHE A 278 19.57 -18.65 -19.76
N HIS A 279 19.52 -18.31 -18.48
CA HIS A 279 18.27 -18.17 -17.74
C HIS A 279 18.12 -16.79 -17.09
N SER A 280 16.95 -16.21 -17.31
CA SER A 280 16.48 -14.96 -16.70
C SER A 280 14.96 -14.94 -16.61
N GLU A 281 14.43 -14.05 -15.77
CA GLU A 281 13.02 -13.84 -15.49
C GLU A 281 12.63 -12.42 -15.91
N ALA A 282 11.45 -12.26 -16.52
CA ALA A 282 10.89 -10.96 -16.84
C ALA A 282 10.07 -10.47 -15.63
N ALA A 283 10.49 -9.35 -15.05
CA ALA A 283 9.87 -8.77 -13.86
C ALA A 283 9.09 -7.51 -14.23
N HIS A 284 7.83 -7.41 -13.83
CA HIS A 284 7.13 -6.13 -13.91
C HIS A 284 7.60 -5.20 -12.79
N ILE A 285 7.97 -3.97 -13.12
CA ILE A 285 8.37 -2.97 -12.12
C ILE A 285 7.16 -2.61 -11.26
N ARG A 286 6.03 -2.34 -11.91
CA ARG A 286 4.70 -2.18 -11.31
C ARG A 286 3.85 -3.40 -11.70
N GLY A 287 3.50 -4.22 -10.72
CA GLY A 287 2.74 -5.45 -10.94
C GLY A 287 1.40 -5.25 -11.63
N LEU A 288 1.04 -6.16 -12.54
CA LEU A 288 -0.21 -6.11 -13.31
C LEU A 288 -1.47 -6.34 -12.44
N GLY A 289 -1.31 -7.13 -11.38
CA GLY A 289 -2.38 -7.48 -10.45
C GLY A 289 -2.75 -6.36 -9.50
N GLN A 290 -3.85 -6.53 -8.77
CA GLN A 290 -4.15 -5.68 -7.62
C GLN A 290 -3.03 -5.85 -6.56
N PRO A 291 -2.70 -4.82 -5.78
CA PRO A 291 -3.30 -3.48 -5.80
C PRO A 291 -2.62 -2.52 -6.80
N HIS A 292 -1.56 -2.96 -7.48
CA HIS A 292 -0.66 -2.08 -8.24
C HIS A 292 -1.20 -1.73 -9.63
N CYS A 293 -1.87 -2.66 -10.32
CA CYS A 293 -2.51 -2.44 -11.63
C CYS A 293 -1.60 -1.73 -12.66
N GLY A 294 -0.37 -2.18 -12.78
CA GLY A 294 0.58 -1.70 -13.78
C GLY A 294 0.24 -2.19 -15.19
N PRO A 295 0.71 -1.48 -16.23
CA PRO A 295 0.52 -1.86 -17.62
C PRO A 295 1.42 -3.01 -18.04
N ASP A 296 0.95 -3.88 -18.94
CA ASP A 296 1.77 -4.93 -19.55
C ASP A 296 2.47 -4.38 -20.80
N VAL A 297 3.55 -3.63 -20.58
CA VAL A 297 4.34 -2.94 -21.60
C VAL A 297 5.83 -3.14 -21.35
N LEU A 298 6.63 -3.05 -22.41
CA LEU A 298 8.07 -3.25 -22.33
C LEU A 298 8.75 -2.27 -21.36
N SER A 299 8.30 -1.01 -21.31
CA SER A 299 8.85 0.02 -20.40
C SER A 299 8.58 -0.24 -18.91
N ASN A 300 7.72 -1.22 -18.59
CA ASN A 300 7.42 -1.69 -17.24
C ASN A 300 8.07 -3.05 -16.94
N LEU A 301 8.96 -3.56 -17.80
CA LEU A 301 9.59 -4.87 -17.64
C LEU A 301 11.09 -4.75 -17.36
N LEU A 302 11.63 -5.68 -16.59
CA LEU A 302 13.06 -5.86 -16.36
C LEU A 302 13.48 -7.30 -16.68
N CYS A 303 14.67 -7.47 -17.23
CA CYS A 303 15.34 -8.77 -17.33
C CYS A 303 16.19 -9.02 -16.08
N LEU A 304 15.76 -9.93 -15.21
CA LEU A 304 16.39 -10.20 -13.91
C LEU A 304 16.85 -11.66 -13.78
N CYS A 305 17.88 -11.91 -12.95
CA CYS A 305 18.15 -13.28 -12.50
C CYS A 305 17.17 -13.67 -11.37
N PRO A 306 16.93 -14.97 -11.10
CA PRO A 306 15.92 -15.39 -10.12
C PRO A 306 16.12 -14.83 -8.70
N ASN A 307 17.38 -14.65 -8.28
CA ASN A 307 17.68 -14.04 -6.98
C ASN A 307 17.31 -12.56 -6.95
N CYS A 308 17.70 -11.78 -7.96
CA CYS A 308 17.38 -10.36 -8.02
C CYS A 308 15.89 -10.13 -8.27
N HIS A 309 15.24 -10.99 -9.06
CA HIS A 309 13.79 -11.00 -9.24
C HIS A 309 13.08 -11.16 -7.90
N ALA A 310 13.43 -12.18 -7.12
CA ALA A 310 12.85 -12.40 -5.80
C ALA A 310 13.10 -11.21 -4.86
N GLN A 311 14.31 -10.65 -4.82
CA GLN A 311 14.61 -9.48 -3.97
C GLN A 311 13.82 -8.24 -4.39
N PHE A 312 13.70 -7.99 -5.69
CA PHE A 312 13.00 -6.82 -6.23
C PHE A 312 11.48 -6.93 -6.02
N ASP A 313 10.90 -8.10 -6.29
CA ASP A 313 9.48 -8.37 -6.08
C ASP A 313 9.07 -8.27 -4.61
N ASN A 314 9.97 -8.61 -3.67
CA ASN A 314 9.68 -8.56 -2.24
C ASN A 314 10.19 -7.26 -1.57
N PHE A 315 10.43 -6.21 -2.35
CA PHE A 315 10.86 -4.89 -1.86
C PHE A 315 12.15 -4.90 -1.02
N ALA A 316 13.06 -5.84 -1.28
CA ALA A 316 14.35 -5.92 -0.59
C ALA A 316 15.43 -5.06 -1.26
N VAL A 317 15.27 -4.78 -2.56
CA VAL A 317 16.17 -3.93 -3.35
C VAL A 317 15.37 -2.96 -4.22
N TYR A 318 15.94 -1.80 -4.52
CA TYR A 318 15.36 -0.79 -5.42
C TYR A 318 16.46 -0.13 -6.26
N VAL A 319 16.05 0.57 -7.33
CA VAL A 319 16.93 1.43 -8.14
C VAL A 319 16.74 2.88 -7.68
N ASP A 320 17.82 3.56 -7.31
CA ASP A 320 17.77 4.97 -6.91
C ASP A 320 17.74 5.94 -8.10
N GLU A 321 17.90 7.25 -7.83
CA GLU A 321 17.85 8.30 -8.86
C GLU A 321 19.10 8.36 -9.72
N ASP A 322 20.19 7.78 -9.24
CA ASP A 322 21.51 7.76 -9.88
C ASP A 322 21.76 6.42 -10.60
N ASP A 323 20.70 5.65 -10.89
CA ASP A 323 20.77 4.30 -11.45
C ASP A 323 21.64 3.34 -10.61
N VAL A 324 21.59 3.47 -9.28
CA VAL A 324 22.26 2.54 -8.37
C VAL A 324 21.25 1.58 -7.75
N VAL A 325 21.57 0.29 -7.81
CA VAL A 325 20.81 -0.74 -7.11
C VAL A 325 21.23 -0.78 -5.65
N ARG A 326 20.28 -0.55 -4.76
CA ARG A 326 20.50 -0.53 -3.31
C ARG A 326 19.68 -1.56 -2.59
N HIS A 327 20.23 -2.09 -1.51
CA HIS A 327 19.46 -2.83 -0.52
C HIS A 327 18.63 -1.86 0.33
N VAL A 328 17.37 -2.22 0.64
CA VAL A 328 16.48 -1.38 1.46
C VAL A 328 17.04 -1.18 2.86
N LEU A 329 17.49 -2.26 3.51
CA LEU A 329 18.16 -2.14 4.81
C LEU A 329 19.54 -1.49 4.65
N GLY A 330 19.75 -0.35 5.30
CA GLY A 330 21.03 0.37 5.36
C GLY A 330 21.48 1.00 4.04
N ARG A 331 20.60 1.05 3.02
CA ARG A 331 20.86 1.69 1.71
C ARG A 331 22.17 1.27 1.04
N LYS A 332 22.61 0.03 1.31
CA LYS A 332 23.89 -0.51 0.87
C LYS A 332 23.93 -0.59 -0.66
N TYR A 333 25.00 -0.05 -1.24
CA TYR A 333 25.32 -0.22 -2.67
C TYR A 333 25.45 -1.70 -3.02
N LEU A 334 24.78 -2.14 -4.09
CA LEU A 334 24.87 -3.50 -4.62
C LEU A 334 25.53 -3.54 -6.00
N ALA A 335 25.07 -2.72 -6.94
CA ALA A 335 25.60 -2.62 -8.30
C ALA A 335 25.06 -1.37 -9.00
N GLU A 336 25.62 -1.05 -10.17
CA GLU A 336 25.01 -0.13 -11.13
C GLU A 336 23.87 -0.82 -11.89
N PHE A 337 22.77 -0.11 -12.07
CA PHE A 337 21.62 -0.57 -12.85
C PHE A 337 21.93 -0.51 -14.34
N ARG A 338 21.76 -1.63 -15.04
CA ARG A 338 22.04 -1.71 -16.47
C ARG A 338 20.83 -1.26 -17.29
N ARG A 339 20.96 -0.10 -17.92
CA ARG A 339 20.09 0.33 -19.02
C ARG A 339 20.58 -0.22 -20.36
N HIS A 340 19.66 -0.38 -21.31
CA HIS A 340 19.97 -0.77 -22.69
C HIS A 340 19.33 0.24 -23.65
N PRO A 341 20.02 0.72 -24.70
CA PRO A 341 19.51 1.78 -25.58
C PRO A 341 18.17 1.48 -26.25
N GLU A 342 17.92 0.20 -26.58
CA GLU A 342 16.67 -0.26 -27.21
C GLU A 342 15.61 -0.70 -26.19
N HIS A 343 15.89 -0.55 -24.89
CA HIS A 343 15.00 -0.89 -23.80
C HIS A 343 14.75 0.34 -22.92
N GLU A 344 13.85 1.21 -23.39
CA GLU A 344 13.46 2.42 -22.67
C GLU A 344 12.52 2.07 -21.51
N ILE A 345 13.03 2.16 -20.29
CA ILE A 345 12.27 1.95 -19.06
C ILE A 345 11.63 3.27 -18.66
N ASP A 346 10.35 3.22 -18.29
CA ASP A 346 9.66 4.39 -17.74
C ASP A 346 10.09 4.62 -16.29
N ASP A 347 10.78 5.73 -16.04
CA ASP A 347 11.28 6.10 -14.71
C ASP A 347 10.16 6.36 -13.69
N ASP A 348 8.91 6.59 -14.12
CA ASP A 348 7.75 6.64 -13.21
C ASP A 348 7.47 5.28 -12.56
N HIS A 349 7.73 4.17 -13.26
CA HIS A 349 7.62 2.85 -12.65
C HIS A 349 8.72 2.61 -11.60
N LEU A 350 9.97 2.97 -11.92
CA LEU A 350 11.09 2.86 -10.99
C LEU A 350 10.89 3.75 -9.76
N ARG A 351 10.43 4.98 -9.95
CA ARG A 351 10.12 5.92 -8.86
C ARG A 351 9.06 5.33 -7.92
N ARG A 352 7.93 4.84 -8.44
CA ARG A 352 6.89 4.25 -7.59
C ARG A 352 7.37 3.01 -6.84
N HIS A 353 8.16 2.15 -7.48
CA HIS A 353 8.75 0.99 -6.83
C HIS A 353 9.69 1.41 -5.67
N ARG A 354 10.56 2.39 -5.93
CA ARG A 354 11.43 2.99 -4.92
C ARG A 354 10.65 3.57 -3.75
N GLU A 355 9.60 4.35 -4.02
CA GLU A 355 8.74 4.92 -2.97
C GLU A 355 8.12 3.84 -2.07
N MET A 356 7.73 2.69 -2.61
CA MET A 356 7.21 1.56 -1.82
C MET A 356 8.29 0.84 -0.99
N CYS A 357 9.55 0.95 -1.40
CA CYS A 357 10.71 0.39 -0.69
C CYS A 357 11.24 1.30 0.43
N GLU A 358 11.12 2.62 0.26
CA GLU A 358 11.71 3.59 1.18
C GLU A 358 11.05 3.60 2.57
N THR A 359 11.76 3.07 3.56
CA THR A 359 11.47 3.27 4.98
C THR A 359 12.20 4.54 5.43
N THR A 360 11.50 5.61 5.82
CA THR A 360 12.17 6.83 6.32
C THR A 360 13.14 6.47 7.46
N GLU A 361 14.45 6.57 7.23
CA GLU A 361 15.43 6.39 8.30
C GLU A 361 15.49 7.65 9.18
N ALA A 362 15.30 7.45 10.48
CA ALA A 362 16.17 8.12 11.43
C ALA A 362 17.45 7.28 11.48
N VAL A 363 18.53 7.83 10.94
CA VAL A 363 19.90 7.35 11.19
C VAL A 363 20.06 7.26 12.71
N PRO A 364 20.35 6.09 13.30
CA PRO A 364 20.86 6.07 14.66
C PRO A 364 22.21 6.78 14.60
N ASP A 365 22.29 7.92 15.27
CA ASP A 365 23.54 8.61 15.56
C ASP A 365 24.44 7.63 16.30
N SER A 366 25.34 6.97 15.57
CA SER A 366 26.45 6.24 16.15
C SER A 366 27.50 7.28 16.53
N ASP A 367 27.21 8.04 17.59
CA ASP A 367 28.18 8.72 18.43
C ASP A 367 27.45 9.45 19.58
N ARG A 368 27.37 8.79 20.73
CA ARG A 368 27.58 9.36 22.08
C ARG A 368 27.42 8.31 23.18
#